data_AF-A0A813U9T2-F1
#
_entry.id   AF-A0A813U9T2-F1
#
_cell.length_a   1.000
_cell.length_b   1.000
_cell.length_c   1.000
_cell.angle_alpha   90.00
_cell.angle_beta   90.00
_cell.angle_gamma   90.00
#
_symmetry.space_group_name_H-M   'P 1'
#
loop_
_entity.id
_entity.type
_entity.pdbx_description
1 polymer ?
#
loop_
_entity_poly.entity_id
_entity_poly.type
_entity_poly.pdbx_seq_one_letter_code
_entity_poly.pdbx_strand_id
1 'polypeptide(L)'
;MSCYWIVECFPISITSLLPVFLFPIFGIMKAKEVSKIYFHDNVMFIFSSLIIGLGIETTGLHEKLALRICMSVGSEPKWILLGIMSATGFLSVWISNTATASMILPIVVSLVKQLVILDPDFQEQVEINGQKVSSIEMNSFESSATLKDLKDEDIRIELKEEISKIQDDDEDVFRTKNAKNLIKAFCLSITYAATIGGTGSLIGTSSNIVFKGFFETRHPEDAMNFFTFMLYSIPISFILIVVCWVVLCLVWFPKGKFIGVSSREGGSTSISKIIRDKYENLGPYTWEQKSIGFWFILVVTLWITRDLYFVPGWGVLFKKDYITDTSSAILVLILICAWPKDNPFTSDTYEPLMTWKKIEKLFPWSLIFLIGGSLAMAEGCEKSGLSLWFGDFLEKVLPKQKVLLFIVITVFSVFGTEFISNISMASIMLPILDSLAETYGYSYYYVLLPQAIAVNFSYMFPAAAPSNAVVFAGGYLTLTDMIKTGIILKLFAFIVLFLASHTWLELIFKIPDIPTINNSTTLITTTEFITEIIANSTYV
;
A
#
# COMPACT_ATOMS: atom_id res chain seq x y z
N MET A 1 5.91 -26.61 -2.60
CA MET A 1 5.76 -25.27 -2.00
C MET A 1 4.65 -24.47 -2.67
N SER A 2 4.69 -24.24 -3.99
CA SER A 2 3.65 -23.46 -4.69
C SER A 2 2.22 -23.97 -4.43
N CYS A 3 1.97 -25.28 -4.44
CA CYS A 3 0.64 -25.81 -4.09
C CYS A 3 0.22 -25.48 -2.65
N TYR A 4 1.15 -25.51 -1.70
CA TYR A 4 0.84 -25.14 -0.30
C TYR A 4 0.51 -23.66 -0.15
N TRP A 5 1.15 -22.78 -0.93
CA TRP A 5 0.86 -21.35 -0.95
C TRP A 5 -0.41 -21.00 -1.73
N ILE A 6 -0.78 -21.79 -2.73
CA ILE A 6 -2.03 -21.58 -3.49
C ILE A 6 -3.23 -22.08 -2.70
N VAL A 7 -3.14 -23.27 -2.11
CA VAL A 7 -4.27 -23.89 -1.39
C VAL A 7 -4.34 -23.39 0.07
N GLU A 8 -3.26 -22.82 0.60
CA GLU A 8 -3.13 -22.35 1.98
C GLU A 8 -3.53 -23.41 3.04
N CYS A 9 -3.24 -24.69 2.78
CA CYS A 9 -3.60 -25.80 3.70
C CYS A 9 -3.03 -25.65 5.12
N PHE A 10 -1.93 -24.91 5.26
CA PHE A 10 -1.29 -24.59 6.53
C PHE A 10 -1.03 -23.07 6.57
N PRO A 11 -0.92 -22.47 7.77
CA PRO A 11 -0.49 -21.08 7.90
C PRO A 11 0.77 -20.80 7.07
N ILE A 12 0.76 -19.67 6.37
CA ILE A 12 1.81 -19.29 5.41
C ILE A 12 3.20 -19.28 6.06
N SER A 13 3.28 -18.93 7.35
CA SER A 13 4.51 -18.93 8.16
C SER A 13 5.06 -20.33 8.43
N ILE A 14 4.20 -21.36 8.52
CA ILE A 14 4.62 -22.74 8.74
C ILE A 14 5.11 -23.33 7.41
N THR A 15 4.38 -23.09 6.33
CA THR A 15 4.81 -23.53 5.00
C THR A 15 6.13 -22.89 4.62
N SER A 16 6.36 -21.63 4.96
CA SER A 16 7.62 -20.96 4.70
C SER A 16 8.82 -21.53 5.47
N LEU A 17 8.64 -22.37 6.50
CA LEU A 17 9.73 -23.08 7.19
C LEU A 17 10.09 -24.42 6.54
N LEU A 18 9.27 -24.93 5.62
CA LEU A 18 9.54 -26.19 4.92
C LEU A 18 10.91 -26.26 4.24
N PRO A 19 11.47 -25.18 3.63
CA PRO A 19 12.83 -25.20 3.07
C PRO A 19 13.91 -25.64 4.07
N VAL A 20 13.79 -25.24 5.35
CA VAL A 20 14.75 -25.59 6.41
C VAL A 20 14.80 -27.11 6.63
N PHE A 21 13.68 -27.80 6.46
CA PHE A 21 13.56 -29.24 6.63
C PHE A 21 13.82 -30.01 5.32
N LEU A 22 13.19 -29.59 4.23
CA LEU A 22 13.17 -30.33 2.97
C LEU A 22 14.49 -30.24 2.21
N PHE A 23 15.15 -29.08 2.16
CA PHE A 23 16.38 -28.93 1.37
C PHE A 23 17.55 -29.76 1.90
N PRO A 24 17.79 -29.85 3.22
CA PRO A 24 18.80 -30.77 3.74
C PRO A 24 18.48 -32.24 3.47
N ILE A 25 17.21 -32.64 3.59
CA ILE A 25 16.77 -34.03 3.36
C ILE A 25 16.94 -34.42 1.89
N PHE A 26 16.60 -33.52 0.97
CA PHE A 26 16.76 -33.75 -0.46
C PHE A 26 18.19 -33.51 -0.96
N GLY A 27 19.12 -33.14 -0.07
CA GLY A 27 20.52 -32.91 -0.44
C GLY A 27 20.75 -31.67 -1.32
N ILE A 28 19.80 -30.74 -1.37
CA ILE A 28 19.89 -29.51 -2.18
C ILE A 28 20.78 -28.48 -1.49
N MET A 29 20.60 -28.29 -0.17
CA MET A 29 21.34 -27.30 0.62
C MET A 29 21.64 -27.82 2.03
N LYS A 30 22.78 -27.42 2.60
CA LYS A 30 23.09 -27.75 4.00
C LYS A 30 22.18 -26.96 4.95
N ALA A 31 21.73 -27.58 6.04
CA ALA A 31 20.85 -26.94 7.03
C ALA A 31 21.39 -25.60 7.54
N LYS A 32 22.70 -25.50 7.83
CA LYS A 32 23.34 -24.26 8.29
C LYS A 32 23.31 -23.14 7.23
N GLU A 33 23.34 -23.48 5.94
CA GLU A 33 23.24 -22.49 4.86
C GLU A 33 21.80 -21.98 4.76
N VAL A 34 20.82 -22.89 4.78
CA VAL A 34 19.39 -22.53 4.72
C VAL A 34 19.00 -21.65 5.91
N SER A 35 19.40 -22.00 7.13
CA SER A 35 19.06 -21.21 8.32
C SER A 35 19.62 -19.79 8.31
N LYS A 36 20.79 -19.55 7.69
CA LYS A 36 21.37 -18.19 7.59
C LYS A 36 20.51 -17.26 6.73
N ILE A 37 19.83 -17.80 5.72
CA ILE A 37 19.00 -17.02 4.80
C ILE A 37 17.81 -16.37 5.53
N TYR A 38 17.28 -17.01 6.58
CA TYR A 38 16.19 -16.45 7.38
C TYR A 38 16.59 -15.24 8.23
N PHE A 39 17.89 -14.98 8.42
CA PHE A 39 18.41 -13.85 9.19
C PHE A 39 19.31 -12.94 8.34
N HIS A 40 19.03 -12.85 7.04
CA HIS A 40 19.72 -11.95 6.12
C HIS A 40 19.46 -10.47 6.47
N ASP A 41 20.32 -9.55 6.00
CA ASP A 41 20.21 -8.11 6.24
C ASP A 41 18.81 -7.57 5.88
N ASN A 42 18.25 -8.03 4.77
CA ASN A 42 16.92 -7.64 4.27
C ASN A 42 15.84 -7.99 5.29
N VAL A 43 15.92 -9.17 5.91
CA VAL A 43 14.97 -9.58 6.96
C VAL A 43 15.06 -8.65 8.17
N MET A 44 16.27 -8.20 8.52
CA MET A 44 16.49 -7.23 9.60
C MET A 44 16.00 -5.82 9.26
N PHE A 45 16.10 -5.40 7.99
CA PHE A 45 15.50 -4.15 7.49
C PHE A 45 13.99 -4.15 7.72
N ILE A 46 13.35 -5.26 7.38
CA ILE A 46 11.91 -5.44 7.46
C ILE A 46 11.47 -5.49 8.93
N PHE A 47 12.22 -6.23 9.74
CA PHE A 47 11.98 -6.31 11.18
C PHE A 47 11.96 -4.92 11.82
N SER A 48 12.99 -4.10 11.55
CA SER A 48 13.10 -2.76 12.12
C SER A 48 12.06 -1.79 11.57
N SER A 49 11.82 -1.78 10.27
CA SER A 49 10.83 -0.89 9.65
C SER A 49 9.38 -1.17 10.09
N LEU A 50 8.99 -2.45 10.24
CA LEU A 50 7.66 -2.82 10.73
C LEU A 50 7.45 -2.35 12.18
N ILE A 51 8.47 -2.43 13.04
CA ILE A 51 8.35 -1.93 14.42
C ILE A 51 8.22 -0.41 14.45
N ILE A 52 8.96 0.31 13.59
CA ILE A 52 8.83 1.76 13.46
C ILE A 52 7.40 2.12 13.00
N GLY A 53 6.85 1.38 12.03
CA GLY A 53 5.45 1.52 11.60
C GLY A 53 4.45 1.27 12.73
N LEU A 54 4.64 0.22 13.54
CA LEU A 54 3.84 -0.06 14.73
C LEU A 54 3.92 1.08 15.77
N GLY A 55 5.04 1.79 15.85
CA GLY A 55 5.15 3.00 16.68
C GLY A 55 4.21 4.11 16.23
N ILE A 56 4.07 4.32 14.93
CA ILE A 56 3.16 5.34 14.39
C ILE A 56 1.70 4.93 14.61
N GLU A 57 1.41 3.63 14.51
CA GLU A 57 0.09 3.06 14.77
C GLU A 57 -0.31 3.18 16.24
N THR A 58 0.53 2.71 17.15
CA THR A 58 0.22 2.67 18.61
C THR A 58 0.07 4.05 19.24
N THR A 59 0.67 5.09 18.66
CA THR A 59 0.63 6.47 19.18
C THR A 59 -0.56 7.30 18.67
N GLY A 60 -1.36 6.78 17.71
CA GLY A 60 -2.48 7.53 17.13
C GLY A 60 -2.06 8.69 16.21
N LEU A 61 -0.77 8.82 15.87
CA LEU A 61 -0.27 9.93 15.04
C LEU A 61 -0.91 9.91 13.64
N HIS A 62 -1.08 8.72 13.08
CA HIS A 62 -1.67 8.47 11.77
C HIS A 62 -3.12 8.98 11.67
N GLU A 63 -3.94 8.89 12.73
CA GLU A 63 -5.34 9.35 12.75
C GLU A 63 -5.42 10.87 12.56
N LYS A 64 -4.60 11.62 13.31
CA LYS A 64 -4.52 13.09 13.18
C LYS A 64 -4.05 13.50 11.79
N LEU A 65 -3.09 12.77 11.23
CA LEU A 65 -2.56 13.05 9.91
C LEU A 65 -3.59 12.76 8.81
N ALA A 66 -4.32 11.65 8.92
CA ALA A 66 -5.40 11.31 7.99
C ALA A 66 -6.51 12.37 8.00
N LEU A 67 -7.00 12.77 9.17
CA LEU A 67 -8.02 13.82 9.27
C LEU A 67 -7.52 15.16 8.75
N ARG A 68 -6.25 15.51 9.00
CA ARG A 68 -5.63 16.72 8.45
C ARG A 68 -5.59 16.71 6.92
N ILE A 69 -5.28 15.56 6.31
CA ILE A 69 -5.35 15.41 4.85
C ILE A 69 -6.80 15.51 4.37
N CYS A 70 -7.77 14.91 5.05
CA CYS A 70 -9.18 15.04 4.68
C CYS A 70 -9.69 16.48 4.77
N MET A 71 -9.20 17.28 5.73
CA MET A 71 -9.55 18.71 5.86
C MET A 71 -8.97 19.60 4.77
N SER A 72 -7.90 19.18 4.08
CA SER A 72 -7.30 20.01 3.01
C SER A 72 -8.05 19.90 1.69
N VAL A 73 -8.97 18.94 1.57
CA VAL A 73 -9.69 18.65 0.33
C VAL A 73 -11.10 19.25 0.38
N GLY A 74 -11.62 19.66 -0.78
CA GLY A 74 -12.88 20.38 -0.91
C GLY A 74 -14.09 19.66 -0.29
N SER A 75 -15.16 20.42 -0.11
CA SER A 75 -16.35 20.04 0.65
C SER A 75 -17.44 19.31 -0.15
N GLU A 76 -17.25 19.12 -1.45
CA GLU A 76 -18.17 18.31 -2.25
C GLU A 76 -17.87 16.81 -2.06
N PRO A 77 -18.88 15.90 -2.12
CA PRO A 77 -18.68 14.47 -1.85
C PRO A 77 -17.59 13.80 -2.72
N LYS A 78 -17.40 14.25 -3.97
CA LYS A 78 -16.33 13.76 -4.85
C LYS A 78 -14.93 14.16 -4.37
N TRP A 79 -14.78 15.35 -3.79
CA TRP A 79 -13.51 15.84 -3.26
C TRP A 79 -13.21 15.19 -1.91
N ILE A 80 -14.23 15.02 -1.07
CA ILE A 80 -14.10 14.25 0.18
C ILE A 80 -13.62 12.81 -0.10
N LEU A 81 -14.16 12.17 -1.13
CA LEU A 81 -13.70 10.86 -1.59
C LEU A 81 -12.19 10.88 -1.90
N LEU A 82 -11.72 11.88 -2.66
CA LEU A 82 -10.29 12.04 -2.97
C LEU A 82 -9.46 12.29 -1.71
N GLY A 83 -9.96 13.08 -0.75
CA GLY A 83 -9.30 13.33 0.53
C GLY A 83 -9.11 12.04 1.33
N ILE A 84 -10.15 11.22 1.43
CA ILE A 84 -10.09 9.89 2.07
C ILE A 84 -9.12 8.98 1.34
N MET A 85 -9.19 8.91 0.00
CA MET A 85 -8.26 8.09 -0.78
C MET A 85 -6.81 8.54 -0.62
N SER A 86 -6.56 9.85 -0.61
CA SER A 86 -5.22 10.40 -0.44
C SER A 86 -4.68 10.12 0.96
N ALA A 87 -5.51 10.29 2.00
CA ALA A 87 -5.17 9.96 3.37
C ALA A 87 -4.88 8.45 3.53
N THR A 88 -5.75 7.61 2.99
CA THR A 88 -5.64 6.15 3.05
C THR A 88 -4.41 5.67 2.29
N GLY A 89 -4.20 6.16 1.06
CA GLY A 89 -3.05 5.84 0.25
C GLY A 89 -1.75 6.26 0.94
N PHE A 90 -1.68 7.49 1.44
CA PHE A 90 -0.52 8.00 2.16
C PHE A 90 -0.19 7.17 3.41
N LEU A 91 -1.20 6.82 4.22
CA LEU A 91 -0.98 5.97 5.39
C LEU A 91 -0.47 4.57 4.97
N SER A 92 -1.05 4.01 3.90
CA SER A 92 -0.69 2.69 3.43
C SER A 92 0.71 2.61 2.82
N VAL A 93 1.34 3.74 2.46
CA VAL A 93 2.77 3.78 2.09
C VAL A 93 3.65 3.30 3.26
N TRP A 94 3.21 3.49 4.50
CA TRP A 94 4.05 3.29 5.70
C TRP A 94 3.51 2.24 6.66
N ILE A 95 2.19 2.01 6.62
CA ILE A 95 1.45 1.10 7.49
C ILE A 95 0.85 0.00 6.60
N SER A 96 0.63 -1.19 7.16
CA SER A 96 -0.01 -2.28 6.41
C SER A 96 -1.37 -1.88 5.83
N ASN A 97 -1.67 -2.35 4.62
CA ASN A 97 -2.94 -2.09 3.92
C ASN A 97 -4.17 -2.45 4.77
N THR A 98 -4.09 -3.56 5.52
CA THR A 98 -5.17 -4.10 6.34
C THR A 98 -5.45 -3.25 7.57
N ALA A 99 -4.39 -2.81 8.27
CA ALA A 99 -4.53 -1.90 9.40
C ALA A 99 -5.15 -0.59 8.92
N THR A 100 -4.59 0.00 7.86
CA THR A 100 -5.08 1.26 7.27
C THR A 100 -6.57 1.17 6.90
N ALA A 101 -6.99 0.10 6.23
CA ALA A 101 -8.40 -0.10 5.87
C ALA A 101 -9.31 -0.23 7.11
N SER A 102 -8.91 -1.03 8.10
CA SER A 102 -9.65 -1.24 9.35
C SER A 102 -9.85 0.06 10.14
N MET A 103 -8.86 0.95 10.10
CA MET A 103 -8.87 2.20 10.86
C MET A 103 -9.71 3.28 10.18
N ILE A 104 -9.62 3.38 8.86
CA ILE A 104 -10.35 4.40 8.08
C ILE A 104 -11.82 4.02 7.90
N LEU A 105 -12.16 2.73 7.82
CA LEU A 105 -13.53 2.28 7.55
C LEU A 105 -14.58 2.85 8.53
N PRO A 106 -14.44 2.76 9.87
CA PRO A 106 -15.43 3.34 10.79
C PRO A 106 -15.57 4.86 10.65
N ILE A 107 -14.45 5.55 10.41
CA ILE A 107 -14.44 7.01 10.23
C ILE A 107 -15.27 7.40 9.01
N VAL A 108 -15.08 6.68 7.90
CA VAL A 108 -15.74 6.90 6.62
C VAL A 108 -17.22 6.54 6.68
N VAL A 109 -17.58 5.40 7.27
CA VAL A 109 -18.98 5.01 7.46
C VAL A 109 -19.73 6.08 8.23
N SER A 110 -19.17 6.52 9.37
CA SER A 110 -19.73 7.60 10.18
C SER A 110 -19.87 8.92 9.40
N LEU A 111 -18.89 9.26 8.55
CA LEU A 111 -18.93 10.46 7.72
C LEU A 111 -20.02 10.38 6.63
N VAL A 112 -20.13 9.23 5.96
CA VAL A 112 -21.10 9.02 4.88
C VAL A 112 -22.53 8.99 5.43
N LYS A 113 -22.76 8.37 6.60
CA LYS A 113 -24.07 8.44 7.28
C LYS A 113 -24.53 9.89 7.46
N GLN A 114 -23.65 10.73 8.01
CA GLN A 114 -23.96 12.14 8.23
C GLN A 114 -24.16 12.90 6.90
N LEU A 115 -23.41 12.55 5.86
CA LEU A 115 -23.57 13.14 4.53
C LEU A 115 -24.95 12.80 3.92
N VAL A 116 -25.40 11.55 4.05
CA VAL A 116 -26.72 11.11 3.56
C VAL A 116 -27.86 11.77 4.34
N ILE A 117 -27.70 11.98 5.65
CA ILE A 117 -28.70 12.64 6.49
C ILE A 117 -28.82 14.12 6.12
N LEU A 118 -27.69 14.81 5.91
CA LEU A 118 -27.65 16.26 5.69
C LEU A 118 -27.94 16.70 4.25
N ASP A 119 -27.69 15.83 3.25
CA ASP A 119 -27.84 16.19 1.85
C ASP A 119 -29.22 15.75 1.29
N PRO A 120 -30.10 16.72 0.97
CA PRO A 120 -31.45 16.44 0.49
C PRO A 120 -31.49 15.72 -0.87
N ASP A 121 -30.39 15.67 -1.61
CA ASP A 121 -30.32 14.93 -2.89
C ASP A 121 -30.26 13.41 -2.69
N PHE A 122 -29.98 12.95 -1.47
CA PHE A 122 -29.98 11.53 -1.08
C PHE A 122 -31.22 11.12 -0.29
N GLN A 123 -32.03 12.10 0.13
CA GLN A 123 -33.36 11.95 0.74
C GLN A 123 -34.42 11.75 -0.37
N GLU A 124 -35.39 10.88 -0.14
CA GLU A 124 -36.49 10.70 -1.09
C GLU A 124 -37.51 11.84 -0.95
N GLN A 125 -38.00 12.39 -2.07
CA GLN A 125 -39.23 13.19 -2.04
C GLN A 125 -40.40 12.23 -1.89
N VAL A 126 -41.06 12.23 -0.74
CA VAL A 126 -42.25 11.42 -0.51
C VAL A 126 -43.45 12.21 -1.05
N GLU A 127 -44.08 11.70 -2.10
CA GLU A 127 -45.37 12.24 -2.56
C GLU A 127 -46.50 11.70 -1.70
N ILE A 128 -47.12 12.55 -0.89
CA ILE A 128 -48.35 12.25 -0.15
C ILE A 128 -49.45 13.13 -0.72
N ASN A 129 -50.55 12.53 -1.20
CA ASN A 129 -51.72 13.24 -1.75
C ASN A 129 -51.39 14.31 -2.83
N GLY A 130 -50.45 14.02 -3.73
CA GLY A 130 -50.09 14.96 -4.80
C GLY A 130 -49.30 16.19 -4.35
N GLN A 131 -48.91 16.27 -3.08
CA GLN A 131 -47.92 17.21 -2.58
C GLN A 131 -46.56 16.51 -2.46
N LYS A 132 -45.53 17.13 -3.07
CA LYS A 132 -44.14 16.73 -2.88
C LYS A 132 -43.70 17.18 -1.49
N VAL A 133 -43.65 16.24 -0.56
CA VAL A 133 -43.12 16.47 0.79
C VAL A 133 -41.71 15.89 0.80
N SER A 134 -40.68 16.70 0.98
CA SER A 134 -39.35 16.15 1.33
C SER A 134 -39.51 15.37 2.63
N SER A 135 -38.97 14.15 2.75
CA SER A 135 -39.00 13.34 3.98
C SER A 135 -38.35 13.99 5.21
N ILE A 136 -37.98 15.27 5.11
CA ILE A 136 -37.55 16.14 6.20
C ILE A 136 -38.41 17.41 6.14
N GLU A 137 -39.63 17.33 6.69
CA GLU A 137 -40.17 18.46 7.48
C GLU A 137 -39.46 18.54 8.86
N MET A 138 -38.30 17.89 9.02
CA MET A 138 -37.36 18.09 10.13
C MET A 138 -36.47 19.34 9.94
N ASN A 139 -36.68 20.14 8.90
CA ASN A 139 -36.02 21.46 8.74
C ASN A 139 -36.59 22.53 9.68
N SER A 140 -37.50 22.16 10.60
CA SER A 140 -37.90 23.01 11.73
C SER A 140 -37.12 22.70 13.03
N PHE A 141 -36.27 21.67 13.09
CA PHE A 141 -35.75 21.13 14.36
C PHE A 141 -34.22 21.15 14.56
N GLU A 142 -33.42 21.53 13.56
CA GLU A 142 -31.94 21.51 13.64
C GLU A 142 -31.25 22.88 13.79
N SER A 143 -31.92 23.87 14.38
CA SER A 143 -31.15 24.90 15.09
C SER A 143 -30.97 24.46 16.53
N SER A 144 -29.72 24.31 16.96
CA SER A 144 -29.35 24.23 18.38
C SER A 144 -29.95 25.39 19.21
N ALA A 145 -30.41 26.47 18.55
CA ALA A 145 -31.20 27.52 19.18
C ALA A 145 -32.64 27.07 19.50
N THR A 146 -33.36 26.40 18.59
CA THR A 146 -34.75 25.94 18.80
C THR A 146 -34.84 24.75 19.77
N LEU A 147 -33.84 23.86 19.69
CA LEU A 147 -33.11 23.31 20.85
C LEU A 147 -33.67 23.60 22.23
N LYS A 148 -33.41 24.84 22.65
CA LYS A 148 -33.56 25.37 24.00
C LYS A 148 -34.94 25.98 24.26
N ASP A 149 -35.74 26.21 23.22
CA ASP A 149 -37.03 26.91 23.31
C ASP A 149 -38.23 25.97 23.52
N LEU A 150 -38.03 24.66 23.45
CA LEU A 150 -39.06 23.66 23.77
C LEU A 150 -39.20 23.53 25.30
N LYS A 151 -40.38 23.86 25.84
CA LYS A 151 -40.67 23.87 27.28
C LYS A 151 -40.84 22.49 27.92
N ASP A 152 -41.06 21.45 27.12
CA ASP A 152 -41.29 20.08 27.59
C ASP A 152 -40.00 19.25 27.55
N GLU A 153 -39.56 18.78 28.71
CA GLU A 153 -38.35 17.96 28.85
C GLU A 153 -38.54 16.55 28.29
N ASP A 154 -39.73 15.98 28.45
CA ASP A 154 -40.04 14.61 28.01
C ASP A 154 -39.98 14.48 26.48
N ILE A 155 -40.52 15.45 25.74
CA ILE A 155 -40.46 15.49 24.27
C ILE A 155 -39.02 15.56 23.76
N ARG A 156 -38.12 16.27 24.47
CA ARG A 156 -36.69 16.32 24.09
C ARG A 156 -35.96 15.01 24.30
N ILE A 157 -36.33 14.27 25.34
CA ILE A 157 -35.74 12.97 25.64
C ILE A 157 -36.23 11.95 24.61
N GLU A 158 -37.52 11.94 24.31
CA GLU A 158 -38.14 11.07 23.31
C GLU A 158 -37.57 11.31 21.90
N LEU A 159 -37.40 12.59 21.50
CA LEU A 159 -36.76 12.94 20.22
C LEU A 159 -35.28 12.57 20.17
N LYS A 160 -34.53 12.74 21.27
CA LYS A 160 -33.14 12.27 21.34
C LYS A 160 -33.06 10.76 21.23
N GLU A 161 -33.99 10.04 21.85
CA GLU A 161 -34.09 8.59 21.75
C GLU A 161 -34.47 8.14 20.33
N GLU A 162 -35.43 8.77 19.65
CA GLU A 162 -35.76 8.46 18.26
C GLU A 162 -34.63 8.78 17.27
N ILE A 163 -33.94 9.92 17.45
CA ILE A 163 -32.76 10.27 16.65
C ILE A 163 -31.62 9.27 16.87
N SER A 164 -31.44 8.80 18.12
CA SER A 164 -30.46 7.75 18.43
C SER A 164 -30.84 6.40 17.81
N LYS A 165 -32.14 6.05 17.79
CA LYS A 165 -32.66 4.82 17.15
C LYS A 165 -32.49 4.84 15.63
N ILE A 166 -32.72 5.98 14.96
CA ILE A 166 -32.49 6.14 13.52
C ILE A 166 -30.99 6.14 13.17
N GLN A 167 -30.12 6.56 14.10
CA GLN A 167 -28.67 6.52 13.92
C GLN A 167 -28.07 5.11 13.97
N ASP A 168 -28.73 4.17 14.66
CA ASP A 168 -28.22 2.82 14.90
C ASP A 168 -28.58 1.79 13.81
N ASP A 169 -29.64 2.00 13.01
CA ASP A 169 -30.02 1.04 11.96
C ASP A 169 -29.52 1.48 10.56
N ASP A 170 -28.45 0.84 10.07
CA ASP A 170 -27.82 1.15 8.78
C ASP A 170 -28.78 1.03 7.58
N GLU A 171 -29.75 0.11 7.66
CA GLU A 171 -30.75 -0.07 6.60
C GLU A 171 -31.62 1.18 6.42
N ASP A 172 -31.85 1.93 7.49
CA ASP A 172 -32.72 3.11 7.48
C ASP A 172 -32.04 4.36 6.95
N VAL A 173 -30.73 4.48 7.18
CA VAL A 173 -29.93 5.58 6.62
C VAL A 173 -29.69 5.36 5.13
N PHE A 174 -29.38 4.13 4.71
CA PHE A 174 -29.04 3.82 3.32
C PHE A 174 -30.23 3.28 2.51
N ARG A 175 -31.41 3.90 2.62
CA ARG A 175 -32.62 3.44 1.91
C ARG A 175 -32.57 3.71 0.40
N THR A 176 -32.12 4.91 -0.01
CA THR A 176 -32.15 5.31 -1.43
C THR A 176 -31.01 4.70 -2.24
N LYS A 177 -31.25 4.49 -3.54
CA LYS A 177 -30.23 3.98 -4.46
C LYS A 177 -28.98 4.87 -4.50
N ASN A 178 -29.16 6.18 -4.43
CA ASN A 178 -28.04 7.13 -4.42
C ASN A 178 -27.24 7.05 -3.13
N ALA A 179 -27.90 6.91 -1.97
CA ALA A 179 -27.23 6.73 -0.68
C ALA A 179 -26.44 5.41 -0.63
N LYS A 180 -27.03 4.30 -1.13
CA LYS A 180 -26.36 3.01 -1.29
C LYS A 180 -25.13 3.09 -2.20
N ASN A 181 -25.25 3.78 -3.33
CA ASN A 181 -24.11 3.96 -4.25
C ASN A 181 -23.00 4.80 -3.63
N LEU A 182 -23.35 5.80 -2.81
CA LEU A 182 -22.39 6.66 -2.13
C LEU A 182 -21.57 5.85 -1.12
N ILE A 183 -22.21 5.12 -0.19
CA ILE A 183 -21.47 4.30 0.79
C ILE A 183 -20.61 3.25 0.10
N LYS A 184 -21.10 2.61 -0.98
CA LYS A 184 -20.31 1.68 -1.79
C LYS A 184 -19.07 2.33 -2.38
N ALA A 185 -19.19 3.53 -2.96
CA ALA A 185 -18.06 4.25 -3.53
C ALA A 185 -16.99 4.54 -2.47
N PHE A 186 -17.41 5.00 -1.30
CA PHE A 186 -16.52 5.34 -0.19
C PHE A 186 -15.83 4.09 0.40
N CYS A 187 -16.56 2.99 0.60
CA CYS A 187 -15.98 1.71 1.01
C CYS A 187 -14.95 1.20 -0.01
N LEU A 188 -15.30 1.16 -1.30
CA LEU A 188 -14.37 0.75 -2.37
C LEU A 188 -13.13 1.66 -2.43
N SER A 189 -13.31 2.96 -2.18
CA SER A 189 -12.21 3.92 -2.16
C SER A 189 -11.15 3.59 -1.12
N ILE A 190 -11.56 3.11 0.06
CA ILE A 190 -10.64 2.75 1.15
C ILE A 190 -9.80 1.54 0.73
N THR A 191 -10.44 0.47 0.28
CA THR A 191 -9.70 -0.77 0.00
C THR A 191 -8.75 -0.63 -1.19
N TYR A 192 -9.18 0.09 -2.23
CA TYR A 192 -8.34 0.34 -3.40
C TYR A 192 -7.23 1.34 -3.10
N ALA A 193 -7.51 2.43 -2.37
CA ALA A 193 -6.48 3.38 -2.00
C ALA A 193 -5.44 2.78 -1.05
N ALA A 194 -5.83 1.93 -0.10
CA ALA A 194 -4.89 1.22 0.76
C ALA A 194 -3.95 0.35 -0.10
N THR A 195 -4.53 -0.47 -0.98
CA THR A 195 -3.75 -1.37 -1.82
C THR A 195 -2.82 -0.62 -2.79
N ILE A 196 -3.31 0.46 -3.43
CA ILE A 196 -2.50 1.32 -4.32
C ILE A 196 -1.41 2.06 -3.54
N GLY A 197 -1.74 2.62 -2.38
CA GLY A 197 -0.80 3.32 -1.51
C GLY A 197 0.35 2.42 -1.05
N GLY A 198 0.03 1.19 -0.65
CA GLY A 198 1.01 0.19 -0.24
C GLY A 198 2.07 -0.14 -1.28
N THR A 199 1.77 0.06 -2.58
CA THR A 199 2.76 -0.14 -3.65
C THR A 199 3.84 0.94 -3.68
N GLY A 200 3.61 2.12 -3.07
CA GLY A 200 4.47 3.30 -3.19
C GLY A 200 5.82 3.19 -2.47
N SER A 201 5.95 2.35 -1.44
CA SER A 201 7.22 2.12 -0.74
C SER A 201 7.55 0.63 -0.61
N LEU A 202 8.80 0.34 -0.26
CA LEU A 202 9.22 -1.03 0.03
C LEU A 202 8.50 -1.63 1.23
N ILE A 203 8.09 -0.84 2.22
CA ILE A 203 7.53 -1.34 3.49
C ILE A 203 6.00 -1.37 3.50
N GLY A 204 5.35 -0.70 2.54
CA GLY A 204 3.89 -0.58 2.50
C GLY A 204 3.17 -1.91 2.26
N THR A 205 3.74 -2.79 1.42
CA THR A 205 3.18 -4.11 1.11
C THR A 205 4.21 -5.23 1.20
N SER A 206 3.76 -6.40 1.63
CA SER A 206 4.61 -7.55 1.87
C SER A 206 5.22 -8.15 0.60
N SER A 207 4.60 -7.96 -0.57
CA SER A 207 5.15 -8.36 -1.87
C SER A 207 6.37 -7.54 -2.29
N ASN A 208 6.35 -6.21 -2.07
CA ASN A 208 7.48 -5.32 -2.33
C ASN A 208 8.69 -5.70 -1.46
N ILE A 209 8.38 -6.08 -0.22
CA ILE A 209 9.36 -6.60 0.72
C ILE A 209 10.01 -7.89 0.21
N VAL A 210 9.21 -8.85 -0.27
CA VAL A 210 9.73 -10.09 -0.87
C VAL A 210 10.56 -9.79 -2.11
N PHE A 211 10.13 -8.86 -2.96
CA PHE A 211 10.91 -8.41 -4.11
C PHE A 211 12.29 -7.89 -3.70
N LYS A 212 12.36 -6.93 -2.78
CA LYS A 212 13.63 -6.37 -2.30
C LYS A 212 14.54 -7.46 -1.73
N GLY A 213 13.98 -8.31 -0.88
CA GLY A 213 14.68 -9.46 -0.32
C GLY A 213 15.29 -10.33 -1.41
N PHE A 214 14.46 -10.75 -2.37
CA PHE A 214 14.84 -11.64 -3.46
C PHE A 214 15.90 -11.01 -4.37
N PHE A 215 15.66 -9.78 -4.80
CA PHE A 215 16.49 -9.06 -5.75
C PHE A 215 17.91 -8.84 -5.23
N GLU A 216 18.07 -8.43 -3.97
CA GLU A 216 19.41 -8.23 -3.39
C GLU A 216 20.14 -9.54 -3.09
N THR A 217 19.42 -10.63 -2.81
CA THR A 217 20.06 -11.95 -2.64
C THR A 217 20.60 -12.47 -3.97
N ARG A 218 19.86 -12.28 -5.07
CA ARG A 218 20.25 -12.78 -6.40
C ARG A 218 21.19 -11.84 -7.14
N HIS A 219 21.00 -10.53 -6.99
CA HIS A 219 21.73 -9.47 -7.69
C HIS A 219 22.35 -8.48 -6.70
N PRO A 220 23.34 -8.92 -5.90
CA PRO A 220 23.94 -8.07 -4.87
C PRO A 220 24.69 -6.86 -5.42
N GLU A 221 25.22 -6.94 -6.66
CA GLU A 221 25.95 -5.83 -7.29
C GLU A 221 25.04 -4.71 -7.79
N ASP A 222 23.78 -5.04 -8.07
CA ASP A 222 22.74 -4.12 -8.54
C ASP A 222 21.74 -3.78 -7.42
N ALA A 223 22.11 -3.90 -6.14
CA ALA A 223 21.17 -3.78 -5.02
C ALA A 223 20.37 -2.46 -5.04
N MET A 224 19.06 -2.56 -5.29
CA MET A 224 18.15 -1.41 -5.37
C MET A 224 17.92 -0.80 -4.00
N ASN A 225 18.38 0.42 -3.75
CA ASN A 225 18.14 1.09 -2.47
C ASN A 225 16.67 1.53 -2.27
N PHE A 226 16.30 1.87 -1.02
CA PHE A 226 14.93 2.31 -0.70
C PHE A 226 14.46 3.51 -1.55
N PHE A 227 15.36 4.45 -1.83
CA PHE A 227 15.06 5.66 -2.60
C PHE A 227 14.70 5.37 -4.07
N THR A 228 15.52 4.56 -4.74
CA THR A 228 15.32 4.19 -6.16
C THR A 228 14.02 3.42 -6.38
N PHE A 229 13.65 2.53 -5.44
CA PHE A 229 12.34 1.89 -5.46
C PHE A 229 11.21 2.92 -5.38
N MET A 230 11.27 3.86 -4.42
CA MET A 230 10.24 4.90 -4.27
C MET A 230 10.16 5.82 -5.49
N LEU A 231 11.30 6.15 -6.09
CA LEU A 231 11.36 6.99 -7.28
C LEU A 231 10.58 6.37 -8.44
N TYR A 232 10.60 5.04 -8.57
CA TYR A 232 9.79 4.31 -9.54
C TYR A 232 8.32 4.17 -9.12
N SER A 233 8.07 3.80 -7.86
CA SER A 233 6.77 3.33 -7.38
C SER A 233 5.81 4.43 -6.92
N ILE A 234 6.30 5.54 -6.33
CA ILE A 234 5.43 6.65 -5.89
C ILE A 234 4.66 7.28 -7.05
N PRO A 235 5.29 7.60 -8.21
CA PRO A 235 4.56 8.15 -9.34
C PRO A 235 3.42 7.24 -9.81
N ILE A 236 3.66 5.92 -9.84
CA ILE A 236 2.64 4.92 -10.17
C ILE A 236 1.48 4.99 -9.18
N SER A 237 1.79 4.91 -7.88
CA SER A 237 0.78 4.96 -6.81
C SER A 237 -0.05 6.24 -6.86
N PHE A 238 0.59 7.40 -7.05
CA PHE A 238 -0.08 8.70 -7.17
C PHE A 238 -1.03 8.76 -8.38
N ILE A 239 -0.56 8.36 -9.56
CA ILE A 239 -1.39 8.31 -10.78
C ILE A 239 -2.57 7.36 -10.58
N LEU A 240 -2.34 6.19 -9.97
CA LEU A 240 -3.39 5.21 -9.71
C LEU A 240 -4.43 5.68 -8.70
N ILE A 241 -4.05 6.45 -7.67
CA ILE A 241 -5.02 7.07 -6.74
C ILE A 241 -5.95 8.01 -7.52
N VAL A 242 -5.39 8.87 -8.39
CA VAL A 242 -6.18 9.81 -9.21
C VAL A 242 -7.07 9.05 -10.19
N VAL A 243 -6.54 8.04 -10.88
CA VAL A 243 -7.33 7.23 -11.81
C VAL A 243 -8.44 6.46 -11.09
N CYS A 244 -8.15 5.85 -9.94
CA CYS A 244 -9.14 5.17 -9.13
C CYS A 244 -10.24 6.14 -8.66
N TRP A 245 -9.88 7.35 -8.27
CA TRP A 245 -10.84 8.39 -7.91
C TRP A 245 -11.77 8.72 -9.08
N VAL A 246 -11.21 8.96 -10.27
CA VAL A 246 -12.02 9.22 -11.49
C VAL A 246 -12.94 8.03 -11.80
N VAL A 247 -12.42 6.79 -11.76
CA VAL A 247 -13.21 5.57 -12.01
C VAL A 247 -14.37 5.47 -11.01
N LEU A 248 -14.12 5.67 -9.72
CA LEU A 248 -15.15 5.60 -8.69
C LEU A 248 -16.22 6.68 -8.90
N CYS A 249 -15.80 7.91 -9.21
CA CYS A 249 -16.74 8.98 -9.51
C CYS A 249 -17.60 8.67 -10.74
N LEU A 250 -17.01 8.16 -11.83
CA LEU A 250 -17.76 7.85 -13.06
C LEU A 250 -18.70 6.65 -12.91
N VAL A 251 -18.33 5.65 -12.11
CA VAL A 251 -19.12 4.43 -11.94
C VAL A 251 -20.25 4.60 -10.92
N TRP A 252 -19.99 5.32 -9.82
CA TRP A 252 -20.88 5.32 -8.65
C TRP A 252 -21.64 6.64 -8.43
N PHE A 253 -21.17 7.77 -8.95
CA PHE A 253 -21.86 9.05 -8.76
C PHE A 253 -22.91 9.28 -9.87
N PRO A 254 -24.00 10.02 -9.59
CA PRO A 254 -25.03 10.32 -10.58
C PRO A 254 -24.46 11.06 -11.81
N LYS A 255 -24.83 10.60 -13.01
CA LYS A 255 -24.45 11.23 -14.29
C LYS A 255 -24.94 12.69 -14.32
N GLY A 256 -24.03 13.64 -14.56
CA GLY A 256 -24.32 15.08 -14.60
C GLY A 256 -23.77 15.91 -13.44
N LYS A 257 -23.48 15.30 -12.28
CA LYS A 257 -22.85 16.00 -11.13
C LYS A 257 -21.31 16.00 -11.14
N PHE A 258 -20.69 15.26 -12.07
CA PHE A 258 -19.24 15.24 -12.24
C PHE A 258 -18.70 16.57 -12.80
N ILE A 259 -19.45 17.17 -13.74
CA ILE A 259 -19.10 18.40 -14.47
C ILE A 259 -19.89 19.63 -13.96
N GLY A 260 -20.98 19.43 -13.21
CA GLY A 260 -21.81 20.51 -12.68
C GLY A 260 -21.21 21.16 -11.43
N VAL A 261 -20.80 22.42 -11.56
CA VAL A 261 -20.60 23.35 -10.44
C VAL A 261 -22.00 23.72 -9.91
N SER A 262 -22.54 22.93 -8.99
CA SER A 262 -23.66 23.37 -8.17
C SER A 262 -23.28 23.21 -6.71
N SER A 263 -22.37 24.08 -6.28
CA SER A 263 -22.13 24.33 -4.87
C SER A 263 -23.41 24.93 -4.30
N ARG A 264 -24.19 24.13 -3.57
CA ARG A 264 -25.20 24.68 -2.66
C ARG A 264 -24.46 25.10 -1.41
N GLU A 265 -24.47 26.41 -1.12
CA GLU A 265 -23.77 27.10 -0.02
C GLU A 265 -24.05 26.55 1.40
N GLY A 266 -25.00 25.61 1.57
CA GLY A 266 -25.38 25.03 2.87
C GLY A 266 -24.75 23.67 3.19
N GLY A 267 -24.78 22.69 2.28
CA GLY A 267 -24.35 21.30 2.57
C GLY A 267 -22.83 21.12 2.67
N SER A 268 -22.10 21.98 1.95
CA SER A 268 -20.64 22.05 1.93
C SER A 268 -20.04 22.39 3.30
N THR A 269 -20.70 23.25 4.06
CA THR A 269 -20.18 23.82 5.31
C THR A 269 -20.32 22.84 6.50
N SER A 270 -21.36 22.00 6.49
CA SER A 270 -21.63 21.03 7.55
C SER A 270 -20.62 19.87 7.57
N ILE A 271 -20.15 19.41 6.41
CA ILE A 271 -19.22 18.26 6.33
C ILE A 271 -17.81 18.65 6.78
N SER A 272 -17.31 19.79 6.32
CA SER A 272 -16.02 20.32 6.81
C SER A 272 -16.07 20.55 8.32
N LYS A 273 -17.22 20.95 8.86
CA LYS A 273 -17.43 21.07 10.31
C LYS A 273 -17.35 19.73 11.03
N ILE A 274 -17.97 18.67 10.50
CA ILE A 274 -17.89 17.31 11.08
C ILE A 274 -16.44 16.79 11.14
N ILE A 275 -15.70 16.90 10.03
CA ILE A 275 -14.31 16.44 9.98
C ILE A 275 -13.46 17.25 10.95
N ARG A 276 -13.73 18.55 11.03
CA ARG A 276 -13.08 19.46 11.97
C ARG A 276 -13.42 19.13 13.42
N ASP A 277 -14.67 18.86 13.75
CA ASP A 277 -15.12 18.48 15.10
C ASP A 277 -14.45 17.16 15.51
N LYS A 278 -14.38 16.16 14.61
CA LYS A 278 -13.62 14.92 14.86
C LYS A 278 -12.13 15.19 15.10
N TYR A 279 -11.51 16.09 14.34
CA TYR A 279 -10.11 16.45 14.51
C TYR A 279 -9.87 17.22 15.83
N GLU A 280 -10.75 18.16 16.17
CA GLU A 280 -10.68 18.93 17.42
C GLU A 280 -10.89 18.02 18.66
N ASN A 281 -11.74 16.99 18.55
CA ASN A 281 -11.93 15.97 19.59
C ASN A 281 -10.67 15.14 19.90
N LEU A 282 -9.73 14.99 18.95
CA LEU A 282 -8.47 14.28 19.19
C LEU A 282 -7.45 15.09 20.02
N GLY A 283 -7.73 16.38 20.25
CA GLY A 283 -6.88 17.28 21.03
C GLY A 283 -5.52 17.60 20.37
N PRO A 284 -4.69 18.41 21.05
CA PRO A 284 -3.37 18.80 20.54
C PRO A 284 -2.41 17.61 20.42
N TYR A 285 -1.38 17.73 19.58
CA TYR A 285 -0.35 16.69 19.44
C TYR A 285 0.38 16.46 20.78
N THR A 286 0.34 15.22 21.26
CA THR A 286 1.03 14.80 22.48
C THR A 286 2.55 14.73 22.25
N TRP A 287 3.33 14.69 23.32
CA TRP A 287 4.79 14.53 23.23
C TRP A 287 5.17 13.22 22.53
N GLU A 288 4.51 12.13 22.89
CA GLU A 288 4.63 10.81 22.27
C GLU A 288 4.45 10.89 20.74
N GLN A 289 3.37 11.54 20.28
CA GLN A 289 3.07 11.74 18.86
C GLN A 289 4.11 12.59 18.13
N LYS A 290 4.64 13.64 18.77
CA LYS A 290 5.71 14.47 18.18
C LYS A 290 7.03 13.71 18.11
N SER A 291 7.35 12.96 19.15
CA SER A 291 8.59 12.18 19.24
C SER A 291 8.65 11.08 18.18
N ILE A 292 7.58 10.28 18.05
CA ILE A 292 7.56 9.22 17.02
C ILE A 292 7.57 9.82 15.61
N GLY A 293 6.88 10.95 15.39
CA GLY A 293 6.90 11.66 14.11
C GLY A 293 8.30 12.17 13.76
N PHE A 294 9.06 12.69 14.74
CA PHE A 294 10.46 13.07 14.55
C PHE A 294 11.33 11.87 14.15
N TRP A 295 11.27 10.77 14.89
CA TRP A 295 12.06 9.57 14.60
C TRP A 295 11.71 8.95 13.25
N PHE A 296 10.44 8.98 12.87
CA PHE A 296 9.98 8.52 11.56
C PHE A 296 10.53 9.39 10.43
N ILE A 297 10.44 10.73 10.54
CA ILE A 297 11.02 11.64 9.54
C ILE A 297 12.54 11.44 9.46
N LEU A 298 13.20 11.22 10.60
CA LEU A 298 14.64 10.97 10.66
C LEU A 298 15.01 9.70 9.89
N VAL A 299 14.33 8.56 10.12
CA VAL A 299 14.68 7.31 9.42
C VAL A 299 14.42 7.40 7.92
N VAL A 300 13.31 8.03 7.51
CA VAL A 300 13.01 8.24 6.08
C VAL A 300 14.07 9.15 5.44
N THR A 301 14.49 10.21 6.14
CA THR A 301 15.57 11.09 5.66
C THR A 301 16.88 10.32 5.53
N LEU A 302 17.22 9.46 6.51
CA LEU A 302 18.42 8.62 6.45
C LEU A 302 18.37 7.66 5.26
N TRP A 303 17.24 7.01 4.98
CA TRP A 303 17.10 6.13 3.81
C TRP A 303 17.24 6.89 2.48
N ILE A 304 16.57 8.04 2.34
CA ILE A 304 16.62 8.84 1.11
C ILE A 304 18.03 9.39 0.87
N THR A 305 18.70 9.88 1.92
CA THR A 305 20.01 10.54 1.80
C THR A 305 21.20 9.58 1.89
N ARG A 306 20.97 8.26 2.06
CA ARG A 306 22.05 7.26 2.15
C ARG A 306 22.86 7.22 0.86
N ASP A 307 22.15 7.10 -0.25
CA ASP A 307 22.72 7.03 -1.58
C ASP A 307 21.70 7.59 -2.59
N LEU A 308 21.92 8.83 -3.03
CA LEU A 308 20.96 9.58 -3.84
C LEU A 308 21.05 9.27 -5.34
N TYR A 309 21.78 8.24 -5.76
CA TYR A 309 22.09 7.85 -7.16
C TYR A 309 22.86 8.93 -7.96
N PHE A 310 22.40 10.19 -7.93
CA PHE A 310 22.99 11.34 -8.62
C PHE A 310 24.04 12.07 -7.77
N VAL A 311 23.94 11.98 -6.44
CA VAL A 311 24.81 12.68 -5.49
C VAL A 311 25.31 11.66 -4.46
N PRO A 312 26.60 11.65 -4.11
CA PRO A 312 27.11 10.82 -3.03
C PRO A 312 26.39 11.18 -1.73
N GLY A 313 25.65 10.22 -1.17
CA GLY A 313 24.95 10.37 0.10
C GLY A 313 25.88 10.19 1.31
N TRP A 314 25.30 10.16 2.52
CA TRP A 314 26.08 9.95 3.74
C TRP A 314 26.73 8.56 3.82
N GLY A 315 26.29 7.59 3.01
CA GLY A 315 26.89 6.25 2.93
C GLY A 315 28.37 6.26 2.55
N VAL A 316 28.85 7.29 1.83
CA VAL A 316 30.26 7.42 1.40
C VAL A 316 31.20 7.68 2.58
N LEU A 317 30.68 8.11 3.74
CA LEU A 317 31.48 8.28 4.96
C LEU A 317 31.99 6.94 5.52
N PHE A 318 31.45 5.82 5.04
CA PHE A 318 31.78 4.48 5.50
C PHE A 318 32.40 3.66 4.38
N LYS A 319 33.00 2.51 4.75
CA LYS A 319 33.53 1.57 3.76
C LYS A 319 32.40 1.10 2.84
N LYS A 320 32.69 0.99 1.55
CA LYS A 320 31.75 0.48 0.55
C LYS A 320 31.18 -0.86 1.02
N ASP A 321 29.86 -1.01 0.94
CA ASP A 321 29.08 -2.21 1.30
C ASP A 321 29.05 -2.57 2.81
N TYR A 322 29.57 -1.72 3.70
CA TYR A 322 29.48 -1.96 5.15
C TYR A 322 28.19 -1.41 5.76
N ILE A 323 27.54 -0.42 5.13
CA ILE A 323 26.31 0.18 5.64
C ILE A 323 25.18 0.06 4.62
N THR A 324 24.07 -0.50 5.09
CA THR A 324 22.83 -0.70 4.34
C THR A 324 21.69 0.15 4.93
N ASP A 325 20.54 0.18 4.24
CA ASP A 325 19.30 0.79 4.77
C ASP A 325 18.87 0.17 6.11
N THR A 326 19.27 -1.07 6.37
CA THR A 326 19.04 -1.81 7.63
C THR A 326 19.74 -1.17 8.81
N SER A 327 20.97 -0.68 8.61
CA SER A 327 21.79 -0.14 9.70
C SER A 327 21.15 1.13 10.29
N SER A 328 20.64 2.03 9.44
CA SER A 328 19.91 3.22 9.88
C SER A 328 18.57 2.87 10.54
N ALA A 329 17.87 1.86 10.02
CA ALA A 329 16.59 1.42 10.57
C ALA A 329 16.73 0.81 11.98
N ILE A 330 17.74 -0.05 12.19
CA ILE A 330 18.04 -0.64 13.50
C ILE A 330 18.49 0.44 14.49
N LEU A 331 19.33 1.38 14.06
CA LEU A 331 19.75 2.49 14.93
C LEU A 331 18.55 3.28 15.44
N VAL A 332 17.64 3.68 14.55
CA VAL A 332 16.43 4.42 14.93
C VAL A 332 15.50 3.57 15.79
N LEU A 333 15.36 2.27 15.52
CA LEU A 333 14.62 1.35 16.38
C LEU A 333 15.16 1.34 17.82
N ILE A 334 16.48 1.18 17.98
CA ILE A 334 17.13 1.20 19.31
C ILE A 334 16.84 2.54 20.01
N LEU A 335 16.94 3.65 19.27
CA LEU A 335 16.66 4.98 19.81
C LEU A 335 15.19 5.14 20.22
N ILE A 336 14.23 4.64 19.44
CA ILE A 336 12.80 4.65 19.78
C ILE A 336 12.54 3.82 21.06
N CYS A 337 13.17 2.64 21.18
CA CYS A 337 13.05 1.79 22.36
C CYS A 337 13.72 2.39 23.62
N ALA A 338 14.61 3.36 23.47
CA ALA A 338 15.26 4.09 24.56
C ALA A 338 14.64 5.49 24.80
N TRP A 339 13.86 6.02 23.87
CA TRP A 339 13.31 7.37 23.95
C TRP A 339 12.10 7.42 24.87
N PRO A 340 12.00 8.41 25.78
CA PRO A 340 10.88 8.50 26.71
C PRO A 340 9.58 8.87 25.98
N LYS A 341 8.50 8.18 26.36
CA LYS A 341 7.13 8.40 25.88
C LYS A 341 6.57 9.73 26.34
N ASP A 342 6.91 10.16 27.56
CA ASP A 342 6.55 11.46 28.12
C ASP A 342 7.72 12.44 27.99
N ASN A 343 7.42 13.74 28.11
CA ASN A 343 8.44 14.77 27.98
C ASN A 343 9.47 14.64 29.13
N PRO A 344 10.75 14.33 28.82
CA PRO A 344 11.78 14.09 29.83
C PRO A 344 12.13 15.34 30.63
N PHE A 345 11.77 16.53 30.14
CA PHE A 345 12.03 17.79 30.82
C PHE A 345 10.93 18.17 31.81
N THR A 346 9.81 17.45 31.84
CA THR A 346 8.66 17.77 32.69
C THR A 346 8.10 16.58 33.48
N SER A 347 8.38 15.35 33.07
CA SER A 347 7.89 14.14 33.74
C SER A 347 9.02 13.38 34.41
N ASP A 348 8.78 12.92 35.64
CA ASP A 348 9.71 12.07 36.40
C ASP A 348 9.55 10.58 36.08
N THR A 349 8.53 10.19 35.31
CA THR A 349 8.27 8.79 34.95
C THR A 349 8.87 8.42 33.60
N TYR A 350 9.70 7.38 33.58
CA TYR A 350 10.28 6.82 32.35
C TYR A 350 9.49 5.59 31.88
N GLU A 351 8.74 5.75 30.79
CA GLU A 351 8.27 4.65 29.94
C GLU A 351 8.86 4.88 28.54
N PRO A 352 9.48 3.88 27.89
CA PRO A 352 9.96 4.05 26.53
C PRO A 352 8.79 4.14 25.53
N LEU A 353 9.01 4.87 24.44
CA LEU A 353 8.06 5.10 23.36
C LEU A 353 7.53 3.76 22.80
N MET A 354 8.43 2.79 22.63
CA MET A 354 8.09 1.42 22.28
C MET A 354 8.73 0.44 23.28
N THR A 355 7.90 -0.37 23.95
CA THR A 355 8.39 -1.43 24.84
C THR A 355 8.50 -2.76 24.09
N TRP A 356 9.46 -3.61 24.48
CA TRP A 356 9.57 -4.95 23.89
C TRP A 356 8.28 -5.78 24.05
N LYS A 357 7.57 -5.63 25.16
CA LYS A 357 6.27 -6.30 25.38
C LYS A 357 5.21 -5.87 24.36
N LYS A 358 5.16 -4.57 24.00
CA LYS A 358 4.26 -4.08 22.94
C LYS A 358 4.67 -4.67 21.58
N ILE A 359 5.97 -4.69 21.28
CA ILE A 359 6.52 -5.29 20.05
C ILE A 359 6.11 -6.77 19.96
N GLU A 360 6.43 -7.58 20.97
CA GLU A 360 6.15 -9.02 20.99
C GLU A 360 4.67 -9.33 20.70
N LYS A 361 3.75 -8.52 21.25
CA LYS A 361 2.30 -8.71 21.11
C LYS A 361 1.76 -8.27 19.74
N LEU A 362 2.28 -7.19 19.18
CA LEU A 362 1.71 -6.56 17.97
C LEU A 362 2.47 -6.95 16.68
N PHE A 363 3.69 -7.46 16.81
CA PHE A 363 4.56 -7.69 15.66
C PHE A 363 4.09 -8.88 14.81
N PRO A 364 4.01 -8.73 13.47
CA PRO A 364 3.56 -9.78 12.57
C PRO A 364 4.70 -10.77 12.24
N TRP A 365 5.08 -11.62 13.19
CA TRP A 365 6.17 -12.61 13.06
C TRP A 365 6.08 -13.49 11.81
N SER A 366 4.86 -13.77 11.35
CA SER A 366 4.58 -14.50 10.12
C SER A 366 5.30 -13.95 8.89
N LEU A 367 5.41 -12.61 8.77
CA LEU A 367 6.06 -11.98 7.63
C LEU A 367 7.55 -12.33 7.57
N ILE A 368 8.25 -12.24 8.71
CA ILE A 368 9.70 -12.51 8.80
C ILE A 368 10.04 -13.93 8.32
N PHE A 369 9.30 -14.94 8.80
CA PHE A 369 9.52 -16.33 8.36
C PHE A 369 9.15 -16.55 6.91
N LEU A 370 8.14 -15.84 6.41
CA LEU A 370 7.70 -15.94 5.02
C LEU A 370 8.76 -15.43 4.06
N ILE A 371 9.32 -14.25 4.36
CA ILE A 371 10.40 -13.66 3.58
C ILE A 371 11.61 -14.58 3.60
N GLY A 372 12.07 -15.01 4.78
CA GLY A 372 13.19 -15.96 4.89
C GLY A 372 12.97 -17.26 4.10
N GLY A 373 11.73 -17.78 4.10
CA GLY A 373 11.35 -18.95 3.31
C GLY A 373 11.34 -18.71 1.80
N SER A 374 10.90 -17.53 1.35
CA SER A 374 10.94 -17.15 -0.07
C SER A 374 12.37 -17.01 -0.59
N LEU A 375 13.28 -16.44 0.22
CA LEU A 375 14.69 -16.33 -0.11
C LEU A 375 15.37 -17.70 -0.12
N ALA A 376 15.07 -18.54 0.87
CA ALA A 376 15.56 -19.91 0.90
C ALA A 376 15.11 -20.67 -0.35
N MET A 377 13.84 -20.55 -0.73
CA MET A 377 13.30 -21.15 -1.94
C MET A 377 14.00 -20.69 -3.21
N ALA A 378 14.29 -19.39 -3.34
CA ALA A 378 15.03 -18.85 -4.47
C ALA A 378 16.41 -19.49 -4.61
N GLU A 379 17.19 -19.49 -3.51
CA GLU A 379 18.51 -20.12 -3.46
C GLU A 379 18.44 -21.63 -3.75
N GLY A 380 17.41 -22.31 -3.22
CA GLY A 380 17.19 -23.73 -3.48
C GLY A 380 16.86 -24.04 -4.95
N CYS A 381 16.07 -23.20 -5.61
CA CYS A 381 15.78 -23.31 -7.05
C CYS A 381 17.03 -23.15 -7.90
N GLU A 382 17.93 -22.25 -7.51
CA GLU A 382 19.23 -22.06 -8.18
C GLU A 382 20.16 -23.25 -7.96
N LYS A 383 20.41 -23.63 -6.70
CA LYS A 383 21.33 -24.73 -6.39
C LYS A 383 20.87 -26.09 -6.93
N SER A 384 19.56 -26.27 -7.14
CA SER A 384 19.00 -27.47 -7.77
C SER A 384 19.08 -27.47 -9.30
N GLY A 385 19.40 -26.33 -9.93
CA GLY A 385 19.36 -26.17 -11.39
C GLY A 385 17.94 -26.08 -11.96
N LEU A 386 16.91 -25.99 -11.10
CA LEU A 386 15.52 -25.85 -11.53
C LEU A 386 15.28 -24.54 -12.27
N SER A 387 15.96 -23.45 -11.86
CA SER A 387 15.90 -22.15 -12.53
C SER A 387 16.26 -22.26 -14.01
N LEU A 388 17.38 -22.93 -14.33
CA LEU A 388 17.85 -23.13 -15.71
C LEU A 388 16.86 -23.97 -16.53
N TRP A 389 16.42 -25.11 -15.99
CA TRP A 389 15.46 -25.97 -16.68
C TRP A 389 14.13 -25.26 -16.95
N PHE A 390 13.67 -24.45 -16.00
CA PHE A 390 12.44 -23.69 -16.14
C PHE A 390 12.59 -22.52 -17.11
N GLY A 391 13.75 -21.85 -17.11
CA GLY A 391 14.12 -20.84 -18.10
C GLY A 391 14.06 -21.39 -19.53
N ASP A 392 14.68 -22.55 -19.78
CA ASP A 392 14.66 -23.25 -21.07
C ASP A 392 13.25 -23.65 -21.51
N PHE A 393 12.40 -24.05 -20.56
CA PHE A 393 11.00 -24.38 -20.83
C PHE A 393 10.21 -23.12 -21.23
N LEU A 394 10.36 -22.04 -20.48
CA LEU A 394 9.66 -20.79 -20.75
C LEU A 394 10.14 -20.12 -22.02
N GLU A 395 11.42 -20.23 -22.40
CA GLU A 395 11.92 -19.72 -23.67
C GLU A 395 11.16 -20.29 -24.89
N LYS A 396 10.69 -21.54 -24.78
CA LYS A 396 9.95 -22.21 -25.86
C LYS A 396 8.48 -21.79 -25.93
N VAL A 397 7.92 -21.36 -24.81
CA VAL A 397 6.47 -21.09 -24.66
C VAL A 397 6.17 -19.60 -24.74
N LEU A 398 7.03 -18.77 -24.14
CA LEU A 398 6.81 -17.35 -24.02
C LEU A 398 7.41 -16.59 -25.21
N PRO A 399 6.76 -15.51 -25.64
CA PRO A 399 7.25 -14.69 -26.74
C PRO A 399 8.59 -14.05 -26.36
N LYS A 400 9.54 -14.07 -27.30
CA LYS A 400 10.83 -13.38 -27.11
C LYS A 400 10.68 -11.86 -27.14
N GLN A 401 9.68 -11.29 -27.81
CA GLN A 401 9.52 -9.84 -27.92
C GLN A 401 9.32 -9.19 -26.53
N LYS A 402 10.23 -8.28 -26.12
CA LYS A 402 10.24 -7.61 -24.79
C LYS A 402 8.87 -7.13 -24.32
N VAL A 403 8.20 -6.33 -25.15
CA VAL A 403 6.89 -5.73 -24.84
C VAL A 403 5.80 -6.80 -24.70
N LEU A 404 5.77 -7.78 -25.60
CA LEU A 404 4.76 -8.84 -25.57
C LEU A 404 4.95 -9.76 -24.36
N LEU A 405 6.20 -10.07 -24.01
CA LEU A 405 6.53 -10.79 -22.80
C LEU A 405 5.99 -10.05 -21.57
N PHE A 406 6.32 -8.76 -21.44
CA PHE A 406 5.84 -7.90 -20.35
C PHE A 406 4.32 -7.97 -20.20
N ILE A 407 3.58 -7.85 -21.31
CA ILE A 407 2.12 -7.93 -21.32
C ILE A 407 1.65 -9.27 -20.76
N VAL A 408 2.17 -10.38 -21.27
CA VAL A 408 1.75 -11.74 -20.86
C VAL A 408 2.01 -11.98 -19.37
N ILE A 409 3.22 -11.69 -18.89
CA ILE A 409 3.58 -11.92 -17.48
C ILE A 409 2.78 -11.03 -16.54
N THR A 410 2.57 -9.76 -16.90
CA THR A 410 1.84 -8.82 -16.06
C THR A 410 0.36 -9.18 -15.99
N VAL A 411 -0.25 -9.56 -17.12
CA VAL A 411 -1.64 -10.04 -17.13
C VAL A 411 -1.78 -11.27 -16.25
N PHE A 412 -0.85 -12.23 -16.36
CA PHE A 412 -0.86 -13.41 -15.50
C PHE A 412 -0.75 -13.05 -14.01
N SER A 413 0.17 -12.16 -13.63
CA SER A 413 0.31 -11.67 -12.25
C SER A 413 -0.93 -10.96 -11.72
N VAL A 414 -1.50 -10.05 -12.50
CA VAL A 414 -2.67 -9.24 -12.12
C VAL A 414 -3.90 -10.12 -11.94
N PHE A 415 -4.11 -11.15 -12.76
CA PHE A 415 -5.24 -12.07 -12.57
C PHE A 415 -4.96 -13.17 -11.55
N GLY A 416 -3.72 -13.67 -11.48
CA GLY A 416 -3.32 -14.70 -10.52
C GLY A 416 -3.45 -14.23 -9.07
N THR A 417 -3.13 -12.96 -8.80
CA THR A 417 -3.22 -12.38 -7.44
C THR A 417 -4.65 -12.24 -6.90
N GLU A 418 -5.68 -12.54 -7.70
CA GLU A 418 -7.06 -12.62 -7.21
C GLU A 418 -7.36 -13.91 -6.46
N PHE A 419 -6.61 -14.96 -6.76
CA PHE A 419 -6.81 -16.30 -6.21
C PHE A 419 -5.65 -16.74 -5.32
N ILE A 420 -4.51 -16.06 -5.44
CA ILE A 420 -3.28 -16.32 -4.71
C ILE A 420 -2.94 -15.05 -3.93
N SER A 421 -2.57 -15.17 -2.67
CA SER A 421 -2.18 -14.00 -1.88
C SER A 421 -1.03 -13.22 -2.54
N ASN A 422 -1.06 -11.89 -2.45
CA ASN A 422 -0.09 -11.00 -3.13
C ASN A 422 1.37 -11.43 -2.88
N ILE A 423 1.69 -11.83 -1.65
CA ILE A 423 3.03 -12.27 -1.25
C ILE A 423 3.41 -13.63 -1.82
N SER A 424 2.48 -14.59 -1.86
CA SER A 424 2.70 -15.89 -2.47
C SER A 424 2.87 -15.76 -3.98
N MET A 425 2.09 -14.89 -4.63
CA MET A 425 2.23 -14.63 -6.06
C MET A 425 3.61 -14.04 -6.39
N ALA A 426 4.08 -13.07 -5.60
CA ALA A 426 5.44 -12.54 -5.72
C ALA A 426 6.51 -13.63 -5.56
N SER A 427 6.38 -14.45 -4.50
CA SER A 427 7.35 -15.52 -4.17
C SER A 427 7.44 -16.60 -5.25
N ILE A 428 6.36 -16.82 -6.01
CA ILE A 428 6.34 -17.78 -7.12
C ILE A 428 6.86 -17.13 -8.41
N MET A 429 6.44 -15.89 -8.72
CA MET A 429 6.79 -15.23 -9.98
C MET A 429 8.23 -14.75 -10.05
N LEU A 430 8.79 -14.19 -8.97
CA LEU A 430 10.11 -13.57 -9.02
C LEU A 430 11.24 -14.54 -9.44
N PRO A 431 11.38 -15.76 -8.87
CA PRO A 431 12.40 -16.71 -9.32
C PRO A 431 12.24 -17.16 -10.78
N ILE A 432 10.98 -17.29 -11.22
CA ILE A 432 10.65 -17.68 -12.59
C ILE A 432 11.12 -16.62 -13.58
N LEU A 433 10.79 -15.37 -13.27
CA LEU A 433 11.10 -14.23 -14.11
C LEU A 433 12.58 -13.85 -14.09
N ASP A 434 13.26 -14.11 -12.98
CA ASP A 434 14.70 -13.97 -12.84
C ASP A 434 15.45 -14.87 -13.83
N SER A 435 15.08 -16.15 -13.84
CA SER A 435 15.63 -17.15 -14.78
C SER A 435 15.36 -16.77 -16.24
N LEU A 436 14.17 -16.21 -16.51
CA LEU A 436 13.80 -15.77 -17.85
C LEU A 436 14.57 -14.52 -18.29
N ALA A 437 14.78 -13.57 -17.38
CA ALA A 437 15.57 -12.36 -17.64
C ALA A 437 17.01 -12.72 -18.03
N GLU A 438 17.61 -13.67 -17.31
CA GLU A 438 18.94 -14.22 -17.62
C GLU A 438 18.97 -14.90 -19.00
N THR A 439 17.98 -15.76 -19.29
CA THR A 439 17.89 -16.49 -20.57
C THR A 439 17.74 -15.55 -21.77
N TYR A 440 16.93 -14.49 -21.63
CA TYR A 440 16.68 -13.53 -22.70
C TYR A 440 17.68 -12.37 -22.76
N GLY A 441 18.59 -12.26 -21.78
CA GLY A 441 19.50 -11.13 -21.65
C GLY A 441 18.80 -9.81 -21.33
N TYR A 442 17.63 -9.87 -20.69
CA TYR A 442 16.86 -8.68 -20.29
C TYR A 442 17.28 -8.23 -18.91
N SER A 443 17.30 -6.91 -18.70
CA SER A 443 17.55 -6.37 -17.38
C SER A 443 16.53 -6.88 -16.36
N TYR A 444 17.06 -7.32 -15.22
CA TYR A 444 16.26 -7.79 -14.09
C TYR A 444 15.28 -6.72 -13.61
N TYR A 445 15.64 -5.44 -13.68
CA TYR A 445 14.74 -4.33 -13.34
C TYR A 445 13.48 -4.30 -14.20
N TYR A 446 13.63 -4.51 -15.52
CA TYR A 446 12.51 -4.45 -16.46
C TYR A 446 11.50 -5.59 -16.23
N VAL A 447 11.97 -6.76 -15.80
CA VAL A 447 11.11 -7.93 -15.62
C VAL A 447 10.60 -8.05 -14.18
N LEU A 448 11.43 -7.81 -13.16
CA LEU A 448 11.08 -8.10 -11.77
C LEU A 448 10.36 -6.95 -11.07
N LEU A 449 10.80 -5.71 -11.26
CA LEU A 449 10.28 -4.56 -10.51
C LEU A 449 8.81 -4.26 -10.85
N PRO A 450 8.38 -4.24 -12.13
CA PRO A 450 6.96 -4.08 -12.46
C PRO A 450 6.09 -5.20 -11.87
N GLN A 451 6.63 -6.41 -11.74
CA GLN A 451 5.88 -7.56 -11.21
C GLN A 451 5.69 -7.47 -9.71
N ALA A 452 6.67 -6.93 -8.98
CA ALA A 452 6.52 -6.59 -7.58
C ALA A 452 5.32 -5.65 -7.34
N ILE A 453 5.05 -4.73 -8.27
CA ILE A 453 3.88 -3.83 -8.23
C ILE A 453 2.61 -4.53 -8.71
N ALA A 454 2.66 -5.27 -9.83
CA ALA A 454 1.51 -5.89 -10.48
C ALA A 454 0.77 -6.90 -9.58
N VAL A 455 1.50 -7.67 -8.77
CA VAL A 455 0.92 -8.64 -7.81
C VAL A 455 0.18 -7.96 -6.65
N ASN A 456 0.13 -6.63 -6.58
CA ASN A 456 -0.72 -5.91 -5.65
C ASN A 456 -2.05 -5.46 -6.26
N PHE A 457 -2.30 -5.69 -7.56
CA PHE A 457 -3.54 -5.25 -8.21
C PHE A 457 -4.70 -6.23 -7.98
N SER A 458 -4.94 -6.58 -6.71
CA SER A 458 -6.04 -7.42 -6.22
C SER A 458 -7.28 -6.58 -5.92
N TYR A 459 -8.12 -6.36 -6.93
CA TYR A 459 -9.25 -5.41 -6.89
C TYR A 459 -10.63 -6.06 -7.04
N MET A 460 -10.73 -7.36 -7.40
CA MET A 460 -12.00 -7.98 -7.76
C MET A 460 -12.66 -8.73 -6.60
N PHE A 461 -11.91 -9.57 -5.89
CA PHE A 461 -12.48 -10.43 -4.84
C PHE A 461 -12.15 -9.95 -3.42
N PRO A 462 -13.08 -10.14 -2.46
CA PRO A 462 -12.83 -9.87 -1.04
C PRO A 462 -11.65 -10.67 -0.49
N ALA A 463 -11.52 -11.94 -0.89
CA ALA A 463 -10.47 -12.83 -0.40
C ALA A 463 -9.08 -12.52 -0.98
N ALA A 464 -8.99 -11.75 -2.08
CA ALA A 464 -7.74 -11.50 -2.78
C ALA A 464 -6.75 -10.66 -1.97
N ALA A 465 -7.25 -9.77 -1.11
CA ALA A 465 -6.44 -8.95 -0.23
C ALA A 465 -7.13 -8.78 1.12
N PRO A 466 -6.40 -8.79 2.26
CA PRO A 466 -7.06 -8.65 3.55
C PRO A 466 -7.71 -7.27 3.74
N SER A 467 -7.22 -6.21 3.08
CA SER A 467 -7.91 -4.90 3.02
C SER A 467 -9.30 -5.01 2.38
N ASN A 468 -9.43 -5.78 1.30
CA ASN A 468 -10.71 -6.02 0.63
C ASN A 468 -11.67 -6.77 1.57
N ALA A 469 -11.18 -7.79 2.26
CA ALA A 469 -11.97 -8.57 3.22
C ALA A 469 -12.50 -7.72 4.37
N VAL A 470 -11.67 -6.83 4.94
CA VAL A 470 -12.07 -5.92 6.04
C VAL A 470 -13.22 -5.02 5.62
N VAL A 471 -13.10 -4.38 4.45
CA VAL A 471 -14.15 -3.47 3.96
C VAL A 471 -15.42 -4.24 3.58
N PHE A 472 -15.26 -5.43 2.98
CA PHE A 472 -16.39 -6.30 2.64
C PHE A 472 -17.14 -6.79 3.88
N ALA A 473 -16.43 -7.10 4.97
CA ALA A 473 -17.02 -7.50 6.24
C ALA A 473 -17.87 -6.40 6.89
N GLY A 474 -17.70 -5.14 6.48
CA GLY A 474 -18.58 -4.03 6.87
C GLY A 474 -20.01 -4.14 6.34
N GLY A 475 -20.32 -5.06 5.43
CA GLY A 475 -21.69 -5.35 4.99
C GLY A 475 -22.27 -4.41 3.93
N TYR A 476 -21.57 -3.33 3.56
CA TYR A 476 -22.07 -2.35 2.58
C TYR A 476 -21.81 -2.73 1.11
N LEU A 477 -20.94 -3.71 0.85
CA LEU A 477 -20.51 -4.10 -0.51
C LEU A 477 -21.06 -5.47 -0.90
N THR A 478 -21.41 -5.62 -2.18
CA THR A 478 -21.67 -6.93 -2.78
C THR A 478 -20.49 -7.37 -3.65
N LEU A 479 -20.39 -8.68 -3.90
CA LEU A 479 -19.35 -9.25 -4.74
C LEU A 479 -19.33 -8.61 -6.15
N THR A 480 -20.52 -8.39 -6.71
CA THR A 480 -20.70 -7.78 -8.04
C THR A 480 -20.18 -6.34 -8.08
N ASP A 481 -20.33 -5.58 -6.99
CA ASP A 481 -19.85 -4.20 -6.90
C ASP A 481 -18.32 -4.14 -7.02
N MET A 482 -17.62 -5.07 -6.33
CA MET A 482 -16.17 -5.19 -6.35
C MET A 482 -15.66 -5.70 -7.70
N ILE A 483 -16.25 -6.75 -8.26
CA ILE A 483 -15.83 -7.30 -9.56
C ILE A 483 -15.97 -6.24 -10.67
N LYS A 484 -17.12 -5.55 -10.72
CA LYS A 484 -17.40 -4.54 -11.76
C LYS A 484 -16.40 -3.40 -11.71
N THR A 485 -16.11 -2.89 -10.52
CA THR A 485 -15.15 -1.77 -10.36
C THR A 485 -13.71 -2.24 -10.53
N GLY A 486 -13.40 -3.42 -10.00
CA GLY A 486 -12.06 -4.01 -10.01
C GLY A 486 -11.56 -4.32 -11.42
N ILE A 487 -12.39 -4.85 -12.33
CA ILE A 487 -11.98 -5.09 -13.72
C ILE A 487 -11.58 -3.80 -14.43
N ILE A 488 -12.37 -2.73 -14.24
CA ILE A 488 -12.09 -1.41 -14.84
C ILE A 488 -10.77 -0.87 -14.27
N LEU A 489 -10.61 -0.93 -12.94
CA LEU A 489 -9.42 -0.42 -12.27
C LEU A 489 -8.16 -1.20 -12.66
N LYS A 490 -8.25 -2.53 -12.81
CA LYS A 490 -7.14 -3.37 -13.30
C LYS A 490 -6.66 -3.00 -14.68
N LEU A 491 -7.59 -2.74 -15.60
CA LEU A 491 -7.24 -2.33 -16.96
C LEU A 491 -6.40 -1.04 -16.93
N PHE A 492 -6.85 -0.04 -16.18
CA PHE A 492 -6.08 1.19 -16.02
C PHE A 492 -4.78 0.99 -15.25
N ALA A 493 -4.78 0.15 -14.21
CA ALA A 493 -3.58 -0.15 -13.44
C ALA A 493 -2.49 -0.80 -14.29
N PHE A 494 -2.90 -1.73 -15.16
CA PHE A 494 -2.05 -2.32 -16.17
C PHE A 494 -1.49 -1.27 -17.13
N ILE A 495 -2.33 -0.36 -17.66
CA ILE A 495 -1.88 0.69 -18.59
C ILE A 495 -0.87 1.62 -17.92
N VAL A 496 -1.13 2.07 -16.68
CA VAL A 496 -0.20 2.95 -15.95
C VAL A 496 1.11 2.23 -15.69
N LEU A 497 1.07 0.97 -15.25
CA LEU A 497 2.29 0.18 -15.02
C LEU A 497 3.07 -0.07 -16.32
N PHE A 498 2.36 -0.33 -17.43
CA PHE A 498 2.96 -0.48 -18.75
C PHE A 498 3.69 0.79 -19.17
N LEU A 499 3.02 1.95 -19.07
CA LEU A 499 3.62 3.24 -19.41
C LEU A 499 4.82 3.54 -18.50
N ALA A 500 4.70 3.33 -17.20
CA ALA A 500 5.78 3.52 -16.23
C ALA A 500 7.03 2.70 -16.59
N SER A 501 6.80 1.42 -16.91
CA SER A 501 7.88 0.46 -17.22
C SER A 501 8.59 0.76 -18.53
N HIS A 502 7.92 1.39 -19.50
CA HIS A 502 8.48 1.73 -20.82
C HIS A 502 8.85 3.22 -20.96
N THR A 503 8.80 3.99 -19.87
CA THR A 503 9.17 5.42 -19.90
C THR A 503 10.20 5.74 -18.82
N TRP A 504 9.76 5.98 -17.58
CA TRP A 504 10.66 6.43 -16.53
C TRP A 504 11.46 5.29 -15.88
N LEU A 505 11.05 4.02 -16.01
CA LEU A 505 11.90 2.91 -15.58
C LEU A 505 13.22 2.90 -16.36
N GLU A 506 13.15 2.99 -17.69
CA GLU A 506 14.32 3.05 -18.57
C GLU A 506 15.17 4.31 -18.30
N LEU A 507 14.52 5.42 -17.96
CA LEU A 507 15.18 6.67 -17.58
C LEU A 507 15.96 6.54 -16.25
N ILE A 508 15.34 5.94 -15.23
CA ILE A 508 15.92 5.83 -13.88
C ILE A 508 17.08 4.84 -13.88
N PHE A 509 16.91 3.67 -14.50
CA PHE A 509 17.87 2.58 -14.39
C PHE A 509 18.84 2.46 -15.56
N LYS A 510 18.88 3.43 -16.49
CA LYS A 510 19.74 3.46 -17.71
C LYS A 510 20.13 2.06 -18.15
N ILE A 511 19.18 1.31 -18.67
CA ILE A 511 19.27 -0.15 -18.77
C ILE A 511 20.15 -0.57 -19.96
N PRO A 512 21.41 -1.03 -19.78
CA PRO A 512 22.04 -1.85 -20.81
C PRO A 512 21.38 -3.23 -20.82
N ASP A 513 21.16 -3.79 -22.01
CA ASP A 513 20.82 -5.21 -22.11
C ASP A 513 21.98 -6.03 -21.52
N ILE A 514 21.66 -7.09 -20.77
CA ILE A 514 22.68 -7.96 -20.19
C ILE A 514 23.43 -8.56 -21.37
N PRO A 515 24.77 -8.47 -21.44
CA PRO A 515 25.52 -9.09 -22.52
C PRO A 515 25.23 -10.59 -22.50
N THR A 516 24.47 -11.05 -23.50
CA THR A 516 24.08 -12.45 -23.63
C THR A 516 25.34 -13.30 -23.72
N ILE A 517 25.56 -14.17 -22.74
CA ILE A 517 26.61 -15.21 -22.77
C ILE A 517 26.17 -16.26 -23.79
N ASN A 518 26.13 -15.90 -25.07
CA ASN A 518 26.03 -16.81 -26.22
C ASN A 518 26.23 -16.02 -27.51
N ASN A 519 27.47 -15.65 -27.77
CA ASN A 519 28.16 -15.99 -29.01
C ASN A 519 29.67 -15.75 -28.81
N SER A 520 30.45 -16.74 -29.19
CA SER A 520 31.90 -16.71 -29.23
C SER A 520 32.41 -15.46 -29.96
N THR A 521 33.56 -14.91 -29.53
CA THR A 521 34.30 -13.75 -30.10
C THR A 521 33.57 -12.41 -30.01
N THR A 522 33.77 -11.57 -28.98
CA THR A 522 34.98 -10.77 -28.76
C THR A 522 34.90 -10.17 -27.36
N LEU A 523 35.89 -10.45 -26.50
CA LEU A 523 36.12 -9.68 -25.28
C LEU A 523 36.62 -8.29 -25.70
N ILE A 524 35.71 -7.32 -25.88
CA ILE A 524 36.10 -5.91 -25.85
C ILE A 524 36.24 -5.56 -24.37
N THR A 525 37.48 -5.67 -23.89
CA THR A 525 37.89 -5.14 -22.60
C THR A 525 37.52 -3.66 -22.50
N THR A 526 36.88 -3.29 -21.40
CA THR A 526 36.38 -1.96 -20.99
C THR A 526 37.42 -0.83 -20.95
N THR A 527 38.63 -1.07 -21.46
CA THR A 527 39.73 -0.11 -21.55
C THR A 527 39.75 0.65 -22.89
N GLU A 528 39.20 0.10 -23.98
CA GLU A 528 39.22 0.80 -25.29
C GLU A 528 38.17 1.92 -25.38
N PHE A 529 37.01 1.77 -24.74
CA PHE A 529 35.92 2.77 -24.78
C PHE A 529 36.28 4.08 -24.05
N ILE A 530 37.13 4.02 -23.03
CA ILE A 530 37.60 5.22 -22.29
C ILE A 530 38.68 5.95 -23.10
N THR A 531 39.47 5.22 -23.90
CA THR A 531 40.58 5.81 -24.68
C THR A 531 40.06 6.59 -25.88
N GLU A 532 38.95 6.13 -26.49
CA GLU A 532 38.33 6.79 -27.66
C GLU A 532 37.57 8.08 -27.30
N ILE A 533 37.04 8.18 -26.08
CA ILE A 533 36.38 9.40 -25.58
C ILE A 533 37.42 10.48 -25.19
N ILE A 534 38.59 10.08 -24.67
CA ILE A 534 39.66 11.02 -24.30
C ILE A 534 40.44 11.51 -25.53
N ALA A 535 40.55 10.71 -26.59
CA ALA A 535 41.25 11.09 -27.82
C ALA A 535 40.50 12.12 -28.68
N ASN A 536 39.17 12.23 -28.54
CA ASN A 536 38.33 13.11 -29.36
C ASN A 536 37.96 14.45 -28.69
N SER A 537 38.52 14.78 -27.51
CA SER A 537 38.23 16.05 -26.81
C SER A 537 39.41 17.03 -26.71
N THR A 538 40.45 16.88 -27.55
CA THR A 538 41.67 17.72 -27.50
C THR A 538 42.12 18.34 -28.83
N TYR A 539 41.18 18.63 -29.74
CA TYR A 539 41.40 19.60 -30.82
C TYR A 539 40.13 20.39 -31.14
N VAL A 540 39.92 21.51 -30.45
CA VAL A 540 39.81 22.91 -30.96
C VAL A 540 40.02 23.85 -29.78
#